data_AF-A0A971J492-F1
#
_entry.id   AF-A0A971J492-F1
#
_cell.length_a   1.000
_cell.length_b   1.000
_cell.length_c   1.000
_cell.angle_alpha   90.00
_cell.angle_beta   90.00
_cell.angle_gamma   90.00
#
_symmetry.space_group_name_H-M   'P 1'
#
loop_
_entity.id
_entity.type
_entity.pdbx_description
1 polymer ?
#
loop_
_entity_poly.entity_id
_entity_poly.type
_entity_poly.pdbx_seq_one_letter_code
_entity_poly.pdbx_strand_id
1 'polypeptide(L)' 'MKVGYRVIGELKKVVEPDRGQLELPAGSTVGDLMTRLAVPEGKLVIAVVEGRRKHKRDLLEDGKEVVLIPPAIGG' A
#
# COMPACT_ATOMS: atom_id res chain seq x y z
N MET A 1 -13.41 -7.62 0.86
CA MET A 1 -12.22 -8.16 1.56
C MET A 1 -11.63 -7.08 2.45
N LYS A 2 -11.18 -7.44 3.65
CA LYS A 2 -10.53 -6.55 4.61
C LYS A 2 -9.02 -6.68 4.45
N VAL A 3 -8.35 -5.56 4.21
CA VAL A 3 -6.90 -5.53 4.05
C VAL A 3 -6.32 -4.54 5.05
N GLY A 4 -5.32 -4.96 5.80
CA GLY A 4 -4.54 -4.08 6.65
C GLY A 4 -3.55 -3.27 5.82
N TYR A 5 -3.32 -2.02 6.17
CA TYR A 5 -2.29 -1.22 5.52
C TYR A 5 -1.44 -0.49 6.55
N ARG A 6 -0.18 -0.28 6.19
CA ARG A 6 0.77 0.52 6.97
C ARG A 6 1.68 1.30 6.03
N VAL A 7 1.77 2.59 6.27
CA VAL A 7 2.61 3.53 5.54
C VAL A 7 3.81 3.88 6.41
N ILE A 8 5.00 3.93 5.82
CA ILE A 8 6.23 4.27 6.53
C ILE A 8 6.98 5.43 5.87
N GLY A 9 7.91 6.03 6.62
CA GLY A 9 8.78 7.10 6.13
C GLY A 9 8.02 8.38 5.75
N GLU A 10 8.48 9.04 4.69
CA GLU A 10 7.92 10.29 4.20
C GLU A 10 6.51 10.18 3.61
N LEU A 11 6.04 8.96 3.26
CA LEU A 11 4.69 8.75 2.75
C LEU A 11 3.62 9.05 3.79
N LYS A 12 3.97 9.02 5.09
CA LYS A 12 3.05 9.41 6.19
C LYS A 12 2.58 10.86 6.11
N LYS A 13 3.34 11.73 5.41
CA LYS A 13 2.96 13.14 5.19
C LYS A 13 1.86 13.31 4.15
N VAL A 14 1.57 12.26 3.38
CA VAL A 14 0.64 12.29 2.24
C VAL A 14 -0.57 11.39 2.49
N VAL A 15 -0.39 10.31 3.26
CA VAL A 15 -1.45 9.36 3.60
C VAL A 15 -1.76 9.45 5.09
N GLU A 16 -2.96 9.95 5.42
CA GLU A 16 -3.52 9.95 6.77
C GLU A 16 -4.89 9.23 6.79
N PRO A 17 -5.10 8.27 7.71
CA PRO A 17 -4.16 7.80 8.72
C PRO A 17 -3.06 6.91 8.14
N ASP A 18 -1.87 6.91 8.76
CA ASP A 18 -0.69 6.16 8.28
C ASP A 18 -0.76 4.64 8.48
N ARG A 19 -1.78 4.15 9.18
CA ARG A 19 -2.08 2.72 9.32
C ARG A 19 -3.57 2.51 9.57
N GLY A 20 -4.08 1.36 9.17
CA GLY A 20 -5.47 1.00 9.42
C GLY A 20 -5.88 -0.27 8.70
N GLN A 21 -7.19 -0.49 8.66
CA GLN A 21 -7.81 -1.53 7.85
C GLN A 21 -8.76 -0.87 6.86
N LEU A 22 -8.80 -1.40 5.65
CA LEU A 22 -9.66 -0.88 4.57
C LEU A 22 -10.41 -2.03 3.92
N GLU A 23 -11.69 -1.80 3.64
CA GLU A 23 -12.54 -2.74 2.92
C GLU A 23 -12.44 -2.47 1.41
N LEU A 24 -11.92 -3.46 0.70
CA LEU A 24 -11.76 -3.43 -0.75
C LEU A 24 -12.66 -4.49 -1.41
N PRO A 25 -13.12 -4.27 -2.65
CA PRO A 25 -13.76 -5.32 -3.45
C PRO A 25 -12.89 -6.58 -3.55
N ALA A 26 -13.52 -7.75 -3.65
CA ALA A 26 -12.78 -8.99 -3.90
C ALA A 26 -12.03 -8.90 -5.24
N GLY A 27 -10.78 -9.37 -5.27
CA GLY A 27 -9.94 -9.26 -6.47
C GLY A 27 -9.33 -7.88 -6.69
N SER A 28 -9.37 -6.98 -5.70
CA SER A 28 -8.65 -5.70 -5.80
C SER A 28 -7.14 -5.93 -5.80
N THR A 29 -6.42 -5.02 -6.44
CA THR A 29 -4.97 -5.04 -6.57
C THR A 29 -4.29 -4.11 -5.57
N VAL A 30 -2.98 -4.21 -5.47
CA VAL A 30 -2.15 -3.24 -4.74
C VAL A 30 -2.38 -1.82 -5.23
N GLY A 31 -2.57 -1.63 -6.54
CA GLY A 31 -2.87 -0.34 -7.16
C GLY A 31 -4.19 0.23 -6.66
N ASP A 32 -5.23 -0.60 -6.56
CA ASP A 32 -6.54 -0.17 -6.05
C ASP A 32 -6.45 0.31 -4.60
N LEU A 33 -5.67 -0.38 -3.75
CA LEU A 33 -5.39 0.07 -2.38
C LEU A 33 -4.67 1.42 -2.37
N MET A 34 -3.63 1.59 -3.20
CA MET A 34 -2.89 2.86 -3.30
C MET A 34 -3.81 4.01 -3.73
N THR A 35 -4.67 3.78 -4.73
CA THR A 35 -5.68 4.75 -5.19
C THR A 35 -6.65 5.10 -4.06
N ARG A 36 -7.10 4.11 -3.28
CA ARG A 36 -7.98 4.33 -2.13
C ARG A 36 -7.35 5.15 -1.02
N LEU A 37 -6.04 5.01 -0.84
CA LEU A 37 -5.23 5.77 0.11
C LEU A 37 -4.77 7.13 -0.45
N ALA A 38 -5.26 7.52 -1.62
CA ALA A 38 -4.88 8.76 -2.32
C ALA A 38 -3.35 8.90 -2.52
N VAL A 39 -2.65 7.77 -2.66
CA VAL A 39 -1.21 7.77 -2.95
C VAL A 39 -1.01 8.31 -4.37
N PRO A 40 -0.23 9.39 -4.57
CA PRO A 40 -0.05 9.97 -5.90
C PRO A 40 0.56 8.96 -6.87
N GLU A 41 -0.05 8.80 -8.06
CA GLU A 41 0.35 7.76 -9.03
C GLU A 41 1.80 7.89 -9.51
N GLY A 42 2.32 9.12 -9.52
CA GLY A 42 3.70 9.46 -9.91
C GLY A 42 4.75 9.23 -8.81
N LYS A 43 4.34 8.92 -7.56
CA LYS A 43 5.32 8.52 -6.54
C LYS A 43 5.68 7.05 -6.73
N LEU A 44 6.99 6.79 -6.83
CA LEU A 44 7.52 5.46 -6.66
C LEU A 44 7.21 5.00 -5.23
N VAL A 45 6.51 3.89 -5.09
CA VAL A 45 6.17 3.28 -3.81
C VAL A 45 6.34 1.78 -3.94
N ILE A 46 7.06 1.18 -3.00
CA ILE A 46 7.24 -0.26 -2.91
C ILE A 46 6.15 -0.80 -1.99
N ALA A 47 5.33 -1.71 -2.50
CA ALA A 47 4.38 -2.46 -1.69
C ALA A 47 5.00 -3.79 -1.26
N VAL A 48 4.88 -4.11 0.02
CA VAL A 48 5.31 -5.39 0.59
C VAL A 48 4.10 -6.05 1.24
N VAL A 49 3.83 -7.30 0.85
CA VAL A 49 2.75 -8.13 1.40
C VAL A 49 3.39 -9.42 1.89
N GLU A 50 3.24 -9.75 3.17
CA GLU A 50 3.83 -10.95 3.79
C GLU A 50 5.35 -11.06 3.56
N GLY A 51 6.07 -9.94 3.64
CA GLY A 51 7.53 -9.88 3.43
C GLY A 51 7.98 -9.98 1.96
N ARG A 52 7.06 -10.06 0.99
CA ARG A 52 7.38 -10.11 -0.44
C ARG A 52 6.97 -8.82 -1.14
N ARG A 53 7.83 -8.33 -2.03
CA ARG A 53 7.50 -7.18 -2.89
C ARG A 53 6.38 -7.57 -3.86
N LYS A 54 5.41 -6.66 -4.03
CA LYS A 54 4.29 -6.80 -4.96
C LYS A 54 4.24 -5.61 -5.90
N HIS A 55 3.87 -5.88 -7.15
CA HIS A 55 3.60 -4.88 -8.15
C HIS A 55 2.18 -4.32 -7.99
N LYS A 56 1.93 -3.13 -8.54
CA LYS A 56 0.60 -2.48 -8.52
C LYS A 56 -0.52 -3.36 -9.09
N ARG A 57 -0.20 -4.27 -10.02
CA ARG A 57 -1.19 -5.17 -10.65
C ARG A 57 -1.40 -6.48 -9.91
N ASP A 58 -0.59 -6.76 -8.88
CA ASP A 58 -0.76 -7.98 -8.10
C ASP A 58 -2.04 -7.90 -7.25
N LEU A 59 -2.75 -9.01 -7.20
CA LEU A 59 -3.97 -9.16 -6.40
C LEU A 59 -3.62 -9.12 -4.90
N LEU A 60 -4.48 -8.45 -4.14
CA LEU A 60 -4.50 -8.50 -2.69
C LEU A 60 -5.42 -9.63 -2.22
N GLU A 61 -5.03 -10.25 -1.12
CA GLU A 61 -5.81 -11.30 -0.48
C GLU A 61 -6.45 -10.76 0.81
N ASP A 62 -7.60 -11.32 1.16
CA ASP A 62 -8.32 -10.97 2.39
C ASP A 62 -7.47 -11.25 3.63
N GLY A 63 -7.55 -10.36 4.62
CA GLY A 63 -6.84 -10.45 5.89
C GLY A 63 -5.35 -10.12 5.84
N LYS A 64 -4.78 -9.82 4.66
CA LYS A 64 -3.35 -9.50 4.53
C LYS A 64 -3.01 -8.06 4.91
N GLU A 65 -1.79 -7.86 5.40
CA GLU A 65 -1.23 -6.54 5.64
C GLU A 65 -0.34 -6.11 4.47
N VAL A 66 -0.52 -4.86 4.02
CA VAL A 66 0.27 -4.23 2.97
C VAL A 66 1.09 -3.10 3.57
N VAL A 67 2.41 -3.20 3.45
CA VAL A 67 3.33 -2.14 3.88
C VAL A 67 3.76 -1.31 2.68
N LEU A 68 3.49 -0.01 2.72
CA LEU A 68 3.88 0.96 1.69
C LEU A 68 5.14 1.70 2.11
N ILE A 69 6.19 1.52 1.32
CA ILE A 69 7.54 2.00 1.62
C ILE A 69 7.97 2.98 0.51
N PRO A 70 8.32 4.24 0.83
CA PRO A 70 8.96 5.10 -0.15
C PRO A 70 10.33 4.53 -0.54
N PRO A 71 10.79 4.70 -1.78
CA PRO A 71 12.15 4.36 -2.15
C PRO A 71 13.12 5.10 -1.23
N ALA A 72 14.07 4.36 -0.66
CA ALA A 72 15.19 5.00 0.03
C ALA A 72 16.04 5.70 -1.04
N ILE A 73 15.97 7.02 -1.11
CA ILE A 73 16.99 7.81 -1.80
C ILE A 73 18.21 7.75 -0.87
N GLY A 74 19.07 6.76 -1.09
CA GLY A 74 20.37 6.70 -0.45
C GLY A 74 21.18 7.92 -0.88
N GLY A 75 21.70 8.66 0.10
CA GLY A 75 22.74 9.66 -0.12
C GLY A 75 24.07 9.01 -0.46
#